data_AF-A0A847W6B8-F1
#
_entry.id   AF-A0A847W6B8-F1
#
_cell.length_a   1.000
_cell.length_b   1.000
_cell.length_c   1.000
_cell.angle_alpha   90.00
_cell.angle_beta   90.00
_cell.angle_gamma   90.00
#
_symmetry.space_group_name_H-M   'P 1'
#
loop_
_entity.id
_entity.type
_entity.pdbx_description
1 polymer ?
#
loop_
_entity_poly.entity_id
_entity_poly.type
_entity_poly.pdbx_seq_one_letter_code
_entity_poly.pdbx_strand_id
1 'polypeptide(L)'
;MLKETLEHFQRVEAHPDFQENSTTALGLFYQFIFFLENQQDFPNREINDLASFNHNLILDGHITIVFYEQSKLPEHLALCVDADGMVETPKLFIPQTFVKAVAEAPETQIGSLVATMSHCRDYFCNLLTKHNGDSFKNRAHAYEAEALQTLLKMAKKEQVPLHFTPFQEDLLERFPNGLADLAKEDRKRAPEYKAIYSPPKHYPSRN
;
A
#
# COMPACT_ATOMS: atom_id res chain seq x y z
N MET A 1 16.15 -5.83 13.30
CA MET A 1 15.54 -4.56 12.88
C MET A 1 14.04 -4.73 12.71
N LEU A 2 13.55 -5.80 12.04
CA LEU A 2 12.12 -6.05 11.94
C LEU A 2 11.44 -6.05 13.32
N LYS A 3 12.03 -6.75 14.30
CA LYS A 3 11.48 -6.84 15.65
C LYS A 3 11.25 -5.46 16.26
N GLU A 4 12.28 -4.62 16.24
CA GLU A 4 12.24 -3.26 16.80
C GLU A 4 11.21 -2.39 16.09
N THR A 5 11.11 -2.50 14.76
CA THR A 5 10.11 -1.79 13.96
C THR A 5 8.67 -2.21 14.31
N LEU A 6 8.39 -3.52 14.39
CA LEU A 6 7.04 -3.98 14.74
C LEU A 6 6.68 -3.59 16.18
N GLU A 7 7.62 -3.75 17.13
CA GLU A 7 7.42 -3.30 18.51
C GLU A 7 7.20 -1.78 18.61
N HIS A 8 7.85 -0.98 17.77
CA HIS A 8 7.61 0.46 17.71
C HIS A 8 6.17 0.77 17.30
N PHE A 9 5.67 0.12 16.24
CA PHE A 9 4.30 0.30 15.77
C PHE A 9 3.25 -0.18 16.78
N GLN A 10 3.52 -1.28 17.49
CA GLN A 10 2.62 -1.84 18.50
C GLN A 10 2.48 -0.98 19.76
N ARG A 11 3.41 -0.06 20.03
CA ARG A 11 3.35 0.85 21.19
C ARG A 11 2.47 2.07 20.97
N VAL A 12 1.96 2.27 19.76
CA VAL A 12 1.13 3.44 19.44
C VAL A 12 -0.31 3.18 19.87
N GLU A 13 -0.90 4.14 20.57
CA GLU A 13 -2.27 4.05 21.07
C GLU A 13 -3.20 4.96 20.27
N ALA A 14 -4.41 4.46 19.98
CA ALA A 14 -5.44 5.26 19.34
C ALA A 14 -5.96 6.35 20.28
N HIS A 15 -6.09 7.57 19.77
CA HIS A 15 -6.59 8.68 20.56
C HIS A 15 -8.11 8.85 20.35
N PRO A 16 -8.91 9.15 21.38
CA PRO A 16 -10.35 9.36 21.22
C PRO A 16 -10.69 10.64 20.43
N ASP A 17 -9.82 11.64 20.45
CA ASP A 17 -9.96 12.84 19.60
C ASP A 17 -9.59 12.52 18.14
N PHE A 18 -10.48 12.86 17.21
CA PHE A 18 -10.30 12.56 15.79
C PHE A 18 -9.08 13.26 15.17
N GLN A 19 -8.80 14.50 15.54
CA GLN A 19 -7.70 15.29 14.96
C GLN A 19 -6.35 14.77 15.45
N GLU A 20 -6.23 14.47 16.73
CA GLU A 20 -5.03 13.84 17.30
C GLU A 20 -4.81 12.45 16.71
N ASN A 21 -5.87 11.63 16.63
CA ASN A 21 -5.79 10.29 16.05
C ASN A 21 -5.40 10.32 14.57
N SER A 22 -5.91 11.29 13.80
CA SER A 22 -5.53 11.49 12.39
C SER A 22 -4.06 11.88 12.24
N THR A 23 -3.54 12.70 13.15
CA THR A 23 -2.12 13.08 13.18
C THR A 23 -1.23 11.87 13.45
N THR A 24 -1.59 11.06 14.44
CA THR A 24 -0.89 9.80 14.75
C THR A 24 -0.94 8.82 13.59
N ALA A 25 -2.11 8.66 12.97
CA ALA A 25 -2.30 7.79 11.81
C ALA A 25 -1.43 8.22 10.61
N LEU A 26 -1.32 9.53 10.36
CA LEU A 26 -0.45 10.06 9.31
C LEU A 26 1.03 9.79 9.59
N GLY A 27 1.45 9.97 10.85
CA GLY A 27 2.80 9.65 11.28
C GLY A 27 3.14 8.17 11.04
N LEU A 28 2.27 7.27 11.49
CA LEU A 28 2.41 5.82 11.26
C LEU A 28 2.46 5.47 9.77
N PHE A 29 1.59 6.07 8.97
CA PHE A 29 1.56 5.86 7.53
C PHE A 29 2.91 6.19 6.88
N TYR A 30 3.49 7.37 7.18
CA TYR A 30 4.81 7.73 6.66
C TYR A 30 5.92 6.85 7.20
N GLN A 31 5.86 6.42 8.46
CA GLN A 31 6.84 5.49 9.00
C GLN A 31 6.83 4.13 8.27
N PHE A 32 5.66 3.62 7.87
CA PHE A 32 5.60 2.44 7.01
C PHE A 32 6.22 2.70 5.64
N ILE A 33 5.94 3.85 5.02
CA ILE A 33 6.58 4.23 3.76
C ILE A 33 8.10 4.21 3.91
N PHE A 34 8.65 4.90 4.91
CA PHE A 34 10.10 4.97 5.10
C PHE A 34 10.74 3.61 5.36
N PHE A 35 10.08 2.77 6.17
CA PHE A 35 10.52 1.40 6.40
C PHE A 35 10.57 0.61 5.09
N LEU A 36 9.53 0.74 4.25
CA LEU A 36 9.44 0.06 2.96
C LEU A 36 10.39 0.63 1.90
N GLU A 37 10.77 1.91 1.96
CA GLU A 37 11.70 2.53 1.01
C GLU A 37 13.15 2.15 1.26
N ASN A 38 13.53 2.01 2.53
CA ASN A 38 14.92 1.79 2.90
C ASN A 38 15.33 0.32 2.68
N GLN A 39 16.20 0.09 1.71
CA GLN A 39 16.69 -1.26 1.40
C GLN A 39 17.43 -1.95 2.56
N GLN A 40 18.01 -1.18 3.49
CA GLN A 40 18.62 -1.74 4.70
C GLN A 40 17.58 -2.28 5.67
N ASP A 41 16.41 -1.63 5.71
CA ASP A 41 15.35 -1.94 6.66
C ASP A 41 14.36 -2.95 6.08
N PHE A 42 14.08 -2.87 4.78
CA PHE A 42 13.25 -3.79 4.02
C PHE A 42 13.97 -4.26 2.74
N PRO A 43 14.62 -5.43 2.73
CA PRO A 43 15.53 -5.83 1.65
C PRO A 43 14.78 -6.43 0.44
N ASN A 44 13.90 -5.65 -0.18
CA ASN A 44 13.19 -6.01 -1.41
C ASN A 44 13.08 -4.81 -2.36
N ARG A 45 13.94 -4.81 -3.38
CA ARG A 45 14.07 -3.70 -4.33
C ARG A 45 12.74 -3.33 -5.02
N GLU A 46 11.93 -4.31 -5.41
CA GLU A 46 10.67 -4.03 -6.12
C GLU A 46 9.68 -3.30 -5.21
N ILE A 47 9.63 -3.67 -3.93
CA ILE A 47 8.81 -2.98 -2.93
C ILE A 47 9.41 -1.61 -2.59
N ASN A 48 10.74 -1.50 -2.48
CA ASN A 48 11.42 -0.22 -2.22
C ASN A 48 11.12 0.80 -3.35
N ASP A 49 11.23 0.36 -4.61
CA ASP A 49 10.96 1.18 -5.79
C ASP A 49 9.47 1.60 -5.85
N LEU A 50 8.55 0.68 -5.51
CA LEU A 50 7.11 0.97 -5.43
C LEU A 50 6.78 1.99 -4.33
N ALA A 51 7.36 1.83 -3.14
CA ALA A 51 7.17 2.74 -2.00
C ALA A 51 7.71 4.14 -2.35
N SER A 52 8.93 4.20 -2.90
CA SER A 52 9.56 5.43 -3.36
C SER A 52 8.74 6.15 -4.43
N PHE A 53 8.20 5.40 -5.40
CA PHE A 53 7.32 5.96 -6.41
C PHE A 53 6.07 6.60 -5.80
N ASN A 54 5.41 5.91 -4.86
CA ASN A 54 4.20 6.39 -4.21
C ASN A 54 4.45 7.60 -3.30
N HIS A 55 5.53 7.57 -2.53
CA HIS A 55 5.90 8.67 -1.65
C HIS A 55 6.18 9.95 -2.44
N ASN A 56 6.92 9.86 -3.55
CA ASN A 56 7.15 11.02 -4.41
C ASN A 56 5.84 11.58 -5.00
N LEU A 57 4.90 10.72 -5.41
CA LEU A 57 3.58 11.18 -5.85
C LEU A 57 2.79 11.90 -4.73
N ILE A 58 2.95 11.48 -3.48
CA ILE A 58 2.32 12.15 -2.33
C ILE A 58 2.99 13.51 -2.07
N LEU A 59 4.33 13.56 -2.05
CA LEU A 59 5.08 14.79 -1.81
C LEU A 59 4.84 15.85 -2.89
N ASP A 60 4.72 15.43 -4.16
CA ASP A 60 4.45 16.33 -5.29
C ASP A 60 2.95 16.69 -5.41
N GLY A 61 2.10 16.21 -4.50
CA GLY A 61 0.67 16.55 -4.44
C GLY A 61 -0.18 15.85 -5.51
N HIS A 62 0.33 14.79 -6.13
CA HIS A 62 -0.43 13.98 -7.08
C HIS A 62 -1.39 13.00 -6.39
N ILE A 63 -1.11 12.59 -5.15
CA ILE A 63 -2.00 11.78 -4.31
C ILE A 63 -2.34 12.57 -3.04
N THR A 64 -3.63 12.75 -2.77
CA THR A 64 -4.10 13.39 -1.53
C THR A 64 -4.43 12.32 -0.48
N ILE A 65 -3.88 12.46 0.72
CA ILE A 65 -4.25 11.59 1.86
C ILE A 65 -5.49 12.15 2.55
N VAL A 66 -6.49 11.31 2.79
CA VAL A 66 -7.77 11.69 3.42
C VAL A 66 -8.06 10.77 4.59
N PHE A 67 -8.23 11.34 5.78
CA PHE A 67 -8.72 10.64 6.97
C PHE A 67 -10.24 10.74 7.04
N TYR A 68 -10.92 9.65 7.42
CA TYR A 68 -12.38 9.62 7.49
C TYR A 68 -12.91 8.92 8.73
N GLU A 69 -13.99 9.50 9.25
CA GLU A 69 -14.83 9.05 10.36
C GLU A 69 -16.04 8.29 9.77
N GLN A 70 -15.96 6.95 9.71
CA GLN A 70 -16.89 5.90 9.21
C GLN A 70 -18.29 6.19 8.56
N SER A 71 -18.63 5.32 7.58
CA SER A 71 -19.79 4.38 7.55
C SER A 71 -20.07 3.82 6.13
N LYS A 72 -19.45 4.36 5.07
CA LYS A 72 -19.69 3.95 3.67
C LYS A 72 -18.42 3.68 2.83
N LEU A 73 -17.25 3.74 3.46
CA LEU A 73 -15.95 3.51 2.81
C LEU A 73 -15.30 2.23 3.38
N PRO A 74 -14.37 1.59 2.66
CA PRO A 74 -13.75 0.32 3.08
C PRO A 74 -13.14 0.39 4.49
N GLU A 75 -13.01 -0.73 5.19
CA GLU A 75 -12.32 -0.78 6.51
C GLU A 75 -10.79 -0.75 6.38
N HIS A 76 -10.28 -0.61 5.16
CA HIS A 76 -8.87 -0.71 4.80
C HIS A 76 -8.42 0.52 4.01
N LEU A 77 -7.10 0.68 3.86
CA LEU A 77 -6.52 1.66 2.94
C LEU A 77 -7.13 1.51 1.55
N ALA A 78 -7.58 2.61 0.97
CA ALA A 78 -8.25 2.59 -0.32
C ALA A 78 -7.79 3.76 -1.19
N LEU A 79 -7.61 3.49 -2.48
CA LEU A 79 -7.45 4.51 -3.50
C LEU A 79 -8.82 4.78 -4.13
N CYS A 80 -9.27 6.03 -4.16
CA CYS A 80 -10.42 6.42 -4.98
C CYS A 80 -10.06 7.59 -5.89
N VAL A 81 -10.74 7.67 -7.03
CA VAL A 81 -10.57 8.74 -8.01
C VAL A 81 -11.91 9.46 -8.10
N ASP A 82 -11.94 10.76 -7.81
CA ASP A 82 -13.15 11.56 -7.97
C ASP A 82 -13.49 11.67 -9.46
N ALA A 83 -14.74 11.36 -9.82
CA ALA A 83 -15.22 11.38 -11.21
C ALA A 83 -15.71 12.77 -11.67
N ASP A 84 -15.47 13.82 -10.88
CA ASP A 84 -16.01 15.17 -11.16
C ASP A 84 -15.10 15.96 -12.11
N GLY A 85 -15.16 15.56 -13.39
CA GLY A 85 -15.23 16.46 -14.55
C GLY A 85 -14.01 17.28 -14.96
N MET A 86 -13.00 17.53 -14.13
CA MET A 86 -11.88 18.41 -14.54
C MET A 86 -10.49 17.97 -14.07
N VAL A 87 -10.32 17.33 -12.91
CA VAL A 87 -9.04 16.75 -12.49
C VAL A 87 -9.31 15.51 -11.66
N GLU A 88 -8.90 14.36 -12.16
CA GLU A 88 -8.90 13.11 -11.42
C GLU A 88 -7.70 13.09 -10.48
N THR A 89 -7.86 13.58 -9.25
CA THR A 89 -6.81 13.43 -8.23
C THR A 89 -7.09 12.16 -7.43
N PRO A 90 -6.22 11.14 -7.48
CA PRO A 90 -6.34 9.98 -6.62
C PRO A 90 -6.23 10.38 -5.15
N LYS A 91 -7.15 9.85 -4.34
CA LYS A 91 -7.18 10.03 -2.90
C LYS A 91 -6.88 8.71 -2.22
N LEU A 92 -5.92 8.73 -1.30
CA LEU A 92 -5.63 7.63 -0.41
C LEU A 92 -6.39 7.82 0.90
N PHE A 93 -7.36 6.95 1.15
CA PHE A 93 -8.20 6.99 2.33
C PHE A 93 -7.56 6.17 3.45
N ILE A 94 -7.37 6.79 4.61
CA ILE A 94 -6.88 6.15 5.82
C ILE A 94 -8.02 6.08 6.85
N PRO A 95 -8.47 4.87 7.26
CA PRO A 95 -9.56 4.74 8.21
C PRO A 95 -9.16 5.26 9.59
N GLN A 96 -10.13 5.79 10.35
CA GLN A 96 -9.91 6.17 11.75
C GLN A 96 -9.41 4.99 12.63
N THR A 97 -9.77 3.76 12.27
CA THR A 97 -9.32 2.53 12.93
C THR A 97 -7.89 2.14 12.60
N PHE A 98 -7.20 2.85 11.68
CA PHE A 98 -5.86 2.50 11.23
C PHE A 98 -4.87 2.41 12.38
N VAL A 99 -4.84 3.38 13.28
CA VAL A 99 -3.92 3.36 14.45
C VAL A 99 -4.09 2.08 15.27
N LYS A 100 -5.35 1.72 15.55
CA LYS A 100 -5.67 0.48 16.28
C LYS A 100 -5.24 -0.76 15.49
N ALA A 101 -5.54 -0.82 14.20
CA ALA A 101 -5.19 -1.96 13.35
C ALA A 101 -3.66 -2.15 13.23
N VAL A 102 -2.91 -1.05 13.21
CA VAL A 102 -1.44 -1.05 13.23
C VAL A 102 -0.90 -1.52 14.57
N ALA A 103 -1.50 -1.08 15.68
CA ALA A 103 -1.08 -1.51 17.01
C ALA A 103 -1.32 -3.02 17.24
N GLU A 104 -2.39 -3.58 16.66
CA GLU A 104 -2.73 -5.00 16.79
C GLU A 104 -1.90 -5.90 15.88
N ALA A 105 -1.74 -5.54 14.60
CA ALA A 105 -1.08 -6.38 13.59
C ALA A 105 -0.36 -5.52 12.53
N PRO A 106 0.80 -4.91 12.86
CA PRO A 106 1.51 -4.03 11.93
C PRO A 106 1.95 -4.75 10.65
N GLU A 107 2.33 -6.02 10.72
CA GLU A 107 2.72 -6.84 9.58
C GLU A 107 1.59 -7.01 8.55
N THR A 108 0.34 -7.10 9.02
CA THR A 108 -0.84 -7.17 8.15
C THR A 108 -1.02 -5.86 7.40
N GLN A 109 -0.84 -4.72 8.09
CA GLN A 109 -0.99 -3.39 7.50
C GLN A 109 0.10 -3.08 6.46
N ILE A 110 1.32 -3.59 6.65
CA ILE A 110 2.40 -3.49 5.66
C ILE A 110 1.96 -4.13 4.32
N GLY A 111 1.41 -5.35 4.36
CA GLY A 111 0.93 -6.04 3.15
C GLY A 111 -0.17 -5.26 2.44
N SER A 112 -1.18 -4.79 3.20
CA SER A 112 -2.29 -4.01 2.66
C SER A 112 -1.84 -2.65 2.08
N LEU A 113 -0.85 -2.00 2.69
CA LEU A 113 -0.26 -0.76 2.16
C LEU A 113 0.41 -1.01 0.81
N VAL A 114 1.19 -2.09 0.69
CA VAL A 114 1.87 -2.45 -0.56
C VAL A 114 0.86 -2.76 -1.68
N ALA A 115 -0.22 -3.50 -1.40
CA ALA A 115 -1.31 -3.70 -2.37
C ALA A 115 -1.89 -2.36 -2.84
N THR A 116 -2.14 -1.44 -1.90
CA THR A 116 -2.72 -0.13 -2.19
C THR A 116 -1.77 0.74 -3.04
N MET A 117 -0.48 0.75 -2.70
CA MET A 117 0.57 1.41 -3.48
C MET A 117 0.67 0.86 -4.91
N SER A 118 0.47 -0.45 -5.10
CA SER A 118 0.40 -1.05 -6.43
C SER A 118 -0.78 -0.53 -7.24
N HIS A 119 -1.95 -0.31 -6.61
CA HIS A 119 -3.09 0.31 -7.28
C HIS A 119 -2.79 1.75 -7.73
N CYS A 120 -2.13 2.53 -6.88
CA CYS A 120 -1.67 3.88 -7.24
C CYS A 120 -0.72 3.85 -8.45
N ARG A 121 0.28 2.97 -8.41
CA ARG A 121 1.20 2.75 -9.54
C ARG A 121 0.46 2.42 -10.83
N ASP A 122 -0.49 1.50 -10.77
CA ASP A 122 -1.29 1.11 -11.93
C ASP A 122 -2.14 2.25 -12.49
N TYR A 123 -2.67 3.13 -11.62
CA TYR A 123 -3.40 4.33 -12.03
C TYR A 123 -2.48 5.28 -12.81
N PHE A 124 -1.36 5.71 -12.22
CA PHE A 124 -0.44 6.67 -12.85
C PHE A 124 0.30 6.10 -14.07
N CYS A 125 0.41 4.78 -14.17
CA CYS A 125 0.99 4.11 -15.34
C CYS A 125 -0.03 3.78 -16.43
N ASN A 126 -1.29 4.24 -16.34
CA ASN A 126 -2.36 3.92 -17.29
C ASN A 126 -2.58 2.41 -17.49
N LEU A 127 -2.38 1.60 -16.44
CA LEU A 127 -2.61 0.15 -16.49
C LEU A 127 -4.02 -0.25 -16.04
N LEU A 128 -4.73 0.66 -15.38
CA LEU A 128 -6.14 0.47 -15.05
C LEU A 128 -6.99 0.77 -16.29
N THR A 129 -7.46 -0.27 -16.96
CA THR A 129 -8.39 -0.17 -18.09
C THR A 129 -9.70 -0.88 -17.78
N LYS A 130 -10.81 -0.45 -18.43
CA LYS A 130 -12.15 -1.06 -18.25
C LYS A 130 -12.20 -2.59 -18.52
N HIS A 131 -11.20 -3.15 -19.21
CA HIS A 131 -11.15 -4.56 -19.61
C HIS A 131 -10.16 -5.42 -18.79
N ASN A 132 -9.37 -4.82 -17.87
CA ASN A 132 -8.32 -5.53 -17.12
C ASN A 132 -8.63 -5.69 -15.62
N GLY A 133 -9.91 -5.84 -15.27
CA GLY A 133 -10.39 -5.86 -13.89
C GLY A 133 -9.70 -6.89 -12.97
N ASP A 134 -9.34 -8.05 -13.50
CA ASP A 134 -8.69 -9.10 -12.70
C ASP A 134 -7.16 -8.98 -12.70
N SER A 135 -6.59 -8.44 -13.77
CA SER A 135 -5.14 -8.28 -13.95
C SER A 135 -4.55 -7.27 -12.96
N PHE A 136 -5.23 -6.16 -12.68
CA PHE A 136 -4.74 -5.19 -11.68
C PHE A 136 -4.84 -5.74 -10.25
N LYS A 137 -5.92 -6.47 -9.93
CA LYS A 137 -6.08 -7.10 -8.61
C LYS A 137 -5.01 -8.17 -8.38
N ASN A 138 -4.77 -9.02 -9.38
CA ASN A 138 -3.72 -10.03 -9.31
C ASN A 138 -2.34 -9.39 -9.14
N ARG A 139 -2.04 -8.26 -9.81
CA ARG A 139 -0.81 -7.51 -9.56
C ARG A 139 -0.71 -7.02 -8.12
N ALA A 140 -1.74 -6.37 -7.60
CA ALA A 140 -1.74 -5.87 -6.23
C ALA A 140 -1.55 -7.00 -5.21
N HIS A 141 -2.25 -8.12 -5.38
CA HIS A 141 -2.08 -9.31 -4.55
C HIS A 141 -0.68 -9.91 -4.64
N ALA A 142 -0.08 -9.94 -5.84
CA ALA A 142 1.28 -10.43 -6.01
C ALA A 142 2.33 -9.50 -5.38
N TYR A 143 2.14 -8.17 -5.43
CA TYR A 143 2.94 -7.21 -4.68
C TYR A 143 2.78 -7.40 -3.16
N GLU A 144 1.55 -7.60 -2.67
CA GLU A 144 1.31 -7.91 -1.26
C GLU A 144 2.02 -9.20 -0.85
N ALA A 145 1.85 -10.29 -1.61
CA ALA A 145 2.53 -11.56 -1.35
C ALA A 145 4.08 -11.41 -1.35
N GLU A 146 4.64 -10.63 -2.27
CA GLU A 146 6.08 -10.31 -2.33
C GLU A 146 6.57 -9.63 -1.04
N ALA A 147 5.79 -8.66 -0.52
CA ALA A 147 6.09 -8.01 0.74
C ALA A 147 5.97 -8.97 1.94
N LEU A 148 4.89 -9.75 2.02
CA LEU A 148 4.66 -10.73 3.09
C LEU A 148 5.75 -11.81 3.12
N GLN A 149 6.22 -12.29 1.97
CA GLN A 149 7.36 -13.21 1.89
C GLN A 149 8.66 -12.59 2.36
N THR A 150 8.86 -11.31 2.08
CA THR A 150 10.03 -10.57 2.56
C THR A 150 9.99 -10.48 4.09
N LEU A 151 8.83 -10.13 4.65
CA LEU A 151 8.60 -10.15 6.10
C LEU A 151 8.86 -11.52 6.70
N LEU A 152 8.34 -12.61 6.11
CA LEU A 152 8.61 -13.99 6.58
C LEU A 152 10.11 -14.32 6.61
N LYS A 153 10.87 -13.92 5.58
CA LYS A 153 12.32 -14.13 5.52
C LYS A 153 13.05 -13.34 6.62
N MET A 154 12.63 -12.11 6.88
CA MET A 154 13.18 -11.26 7.95
C MET A 154 12.82 -11.81 9.32
N ALA A 155 11.55 -12.14 9.55
CA ALA A 155 11.02 -12.71 10.78
C ALA A 155 11.69 -14.03 11.15
N LYS A 156 11.95 -14.91 10.16
CA LYS A 156 12.71 -16.14 10.37
C LYS A 156 14.14 -15.88 10.87
N LYS A 157 14.81 -14.84 10.38
CA LYS A 157 16.16 -14.47 10.83
C LYS A 157 16.15 -13.91 12.25
N GLU A 158 15.13 -13.13 12.59
CA GLU A 158 15.02 -12.45 13.89
C GLU A 158 14.18 -13.23 14.93
N GLN A 159 13.65 -14.40 14.57
CA GLN A 159 12.75 -15.22 15.39
C GLN A 159 11.51 -14.46 15.87
N VAL A 160 10.94 -13.63 15.00
CA VAL A 160 9.74 -12.85 15.28
C VAL A 160 8.51 -13.61 14.78
N PRO A 161 7.48 -13.84 15.61
CA PRO A 161 6.22 -14.37 15.12
C PRO A 161 5.50 -13.31 14.28
N LEU A 162 4.95 -13.73 13.14
CA LEU A 162 4.07 -12.91 12.32
C LEU A 162 2.67 -13.52 12.32
N HIS A 163 1.65 -12.66 12.33
CA HIS A 163 0.26 -13.06 12.25
C HIS A 163 -0.34 -12.47 10.98
N PHE A 164 -0.71 -13.35 10.05
CA PHE A 164 -1.37 -12.97 8.82
C PHE A 164 -2.85 -13.30 8.89
N THR A 165 -3.66 -12.53 8.18
CA THR A 165 -5.09 -12.83 8.04
C THR A 165 -5.29 -14.05 7.14
N PRO A 166 -6.43 -14.76 7.23
CA PRO A 166 -6.73 -15.88 6.32
C PRO A 166 -6.67 -15.50 4.83
N PHE A 167 -6.99 -14.25 4.50
CA PHE A 167 -6.85 -13.73 3.15
C PHE A 167 -5.38 -13.64 2.72
N GLN A 168 -4.50 -13.13 3.59
CA GLN A 168 -3.06 -13.05 3.32
C GLN A 168 -2.39 -14.42 3.26
N GLU A 169 -2.86 -15.38 4.05
CA GLU A 169 -2.46 -16.78 3.93
C GLU A 169 -2.83 -17.36 2.55
N ASP A 170 -4.07 -17.14 2.07
CA ASP A 170 -4.49 -17.50 0.69
C ASP A 170 -3.61 -16.82 -0.37
N LEU A 171 -3.24 -15.55 -0.19
CA LEU A 171 -2.34 -14.86 -1.11
C LEU A 171 -0.95 -15.51 -1.18
N LEU A 172 -0.39 -15.92 -0.05
CA LEU A 172 0.90 -16.59 0.03
C LEU A 172 0.87 -17.97 -0.64
N GLU A 173 -0.26 -18.66 -0.60
CA GLU A 173 -0.45 -19.94 -1.31
C GLU A 173 -0.62 -19.74 -2.81
N ARG A 174 -1.35 -18.70 -3.23
CA ARG A 174 -1.62 -18.40 -4.64
C ARG A 174 -0.43 -17.78 -5.38
N PHE A 175 0.38 -17.00 -4.68
CA PHE A 175 1.55 -16.31 -5.22
C PHE A 175 2.81 -16.63 -4.38
N PRO A 176 3.26 -17.90 -4.32
CA PRO A 176 4.39 -18.33 -3.48
C PRO A 176 5.75 -17.73 -3.87
N ASN A 177 5.86 -17.07 -5.02
CA ASN A 177 7.00 -16.30 -5.49
C ASN A 177 6.62 -14.84 -5.83
N GLY A 178 5.50 -14.35 -5.31
CA GLY A 178 5.07 -12.95 -5.44
C GLY A 178 4.87 -12.55 -6.89
N LEU A 179 5.57 -11.49 -7.32
CA LEU A 179 5.46 -10.96 -8.68
C LEU A 179 5.92 -11.96 -9.76
N ALA A 180 6.79 -12.91 -9.41
CA ALA A 180 7.32 -13.87 -10.36
C ALA A 180 6.27 -14.90 -10.85
N ASP A 181 5.15 -15.05 -10.13
CA ASP A 181 4.08 -15.98 -10.50
C ASP A 181 3.10 -15.37 -11.53
N LEU A 182 3.12 -14.05 -11.73
CA LEU A 182 2.27 -13.40 -12.71
C LEU A 182 2.64 -13.78 -14.15
N ALA A 183 1.69 -13.65 -15.08
CA ALA A 183 1.99 -13.71 -16.52
C ALA A 183 2.97 -12.58 -16.91
N LYS A 184 3.78 -12.78 -17.96
CA LYS A 184 4.87 -11.85 -18.31
C LYS A 184 4.36 -10.43 -18.58
N GLU A 185 3.21 -10.30 -19.20
CA GLU A 185 2.47 -9.07 -19.48
C GLU A 185 2.03 -8.31 -18.23
N ASP A 186 1.85 -9.02 -17.11
CA ASP A 186 1.44 -8.50 -15.81
C ASP A 186 2.62 -8.25 -14.86
N ARG A 187 3.83 -8.75 -15.16
CA ARG A 187 5.08 -8.48 -14.40
C ARG A 187 5.64 -7.07 -14.61
N LYS A 188 4.76 -6.07 -14.70
CA LYS A 188 5.17 -4.68 -14.88
C LYS A 188 5.64 -4.10 -13.55
N ARG A 189 6.95 -3.90 -13.45
CA ARG A 189 7.61 -3.29 -12.29
C ARG A 189 7.16 -1.85 -12.09
N ALA A 190 7.27 -1.34 -10.86
CA ALA A 190 7.14 0.08 -10.62
C ALA A 190 8.23 0.81 -11.44
N PRO A 191 7.87 1.85 -12.22
CA PRO A 191 8.89 2.61 -12.91
C PRO A 191 9.64 3.49 -11.90
N GLU A 192 10.87 3.86 -12.25
CA GLU A 192 11.55 4.95 -11.54
C GLU A 192 10.69 6.21 -11.61
N TYR A 193 10.52 6.89 -10.46
CA TYR A 193 9.79 8.14 -10.43
C TYR A 193 10.48 9.18 -11.33
N LYS A 194 9.71 9.83 -12.19
CA LYS A 194 10.11 10.98 -12.99
C LYS A 194 9.08 12.06 -12.69
N ALA A 195 9.52 13.26 -12.31
CA ALA A 195 8.66 14.41 -11.97
C ALA A 195 7.69 14.87 -13.09
N ILE A 196 7.59 14.12 -14.20
CA ILE A 196 6.79 14.38 -15.39
C ILE A 196 5.63 13.37 -15.50
N TYR A 197 5.33 12.58 -14.46
CA TYR A 197 4.11 11.77 -14.46
C TYR A 197 2.88 12.66 -14.39
N SER A 198 2.43 13.12 -15.56
CA SER A 198 1.12 13.75 -15.69
C SER A 198 0.05 12.70 -15.43
N PRO A 199 -0.95 12.96 -14.58
CA PRO A 199 -2.09 12.07 -14.46
C PRO A 199 -2.71 11.77 -15.84
N PRO A 200 -3.34 10.60 -16.03
CA PRO A 200 -4.07 10.28 -17.25
C PRO A 200 -4.97 11.46 -17.63
N LYS A 201 -4.89 11.93 -18.89
CA LYS A 201 -5.69 13.10 -19.30
C LYS A 201 -7.20 12.83 -19.29
N HIS A 202 -7.64 11.57 -19.33
CA HIS A 202 -9.04 11.17 -19.28
C HIS A 202 -9.19 9.70 -18.84
N TYR A 203 -9.94 9.40 -17.78
CA TYR A 203 -10.65 8.12 -17.73
C TYR A 203 -11.84 8.16 -18.69
N PRO A 204 -12.14 7.07 -19.42
CA PRO A 204 -13.39 6.98 -20.15
C PRO A 204 -14.54 7.00 -19.14
N SER A 205 -15.31 8.08 -19.12
CA SER A 205 -16.51 8.28 -18.31
C SER A 205 -17.45 7.06 -18.40
N ARG A 206 -18.18 6.80 -17.31
CA ARG A 206 -19.25 5.78 -17.31
C ARG A 206 -20.37 6.29 -18.23
N ASN A 207 -20.56 5.63 -19.37
CA ASN A 207 -21.78 5.69 -20.17
C ASN A 207 -22.65 4.49 -19.79
#